data_AF-A0A358CTK8-F1
#
_entry.id   AF-A0A358CTK8-F1
#
_cell.length_a   1.000
_cell.length_b   1.000
_cell.length_c   1.000
_cell.angle_alpha   90.00
_cell.angle_beta   90.00
_cell.angle_gamma   90.00
#
_symmetry.space_group_name_H-M   'P 1'
#
loop_
_entity.id
_entity.type
_entity.pdbx_description
1 polymer ?
#
loop_
_entity_poly.entity_id
_entity_poly.type
_entity_poly.pdbx_seq_one_letter_code
_entity_poly.pdbx_strand_id
1 'polypeptide(L)'
;MSVENIFECQLENEQLAVQDGLQLLEFAPQQRPLLEEVLEGLTTKEKSLPAKLHYDQRGSMLFEQICEVDEYYITRTELELMREISGALGDAFGKCCMLI
;
A
#
# COMPACT_ATOMS: atom_id res chain seq x y z
N MET A 1 -33.90 1.81 6.30
CA MET A 1 -33.02 2.62 7.16
C MET A 1 -31.69 2.67 6.44
N SER A 2 -31.57 3.67 5.58
CA SER A 2 -30.50 3.87 4.61
C SER A 2 -29.25 4.39 5.31
N VAL A 3 -28.16 3.65 5.21
CA VAL A 3 -26.82 4.18 5.46
C VAL A 3 -26.27 4.63 4.12
N GLU A 4 -26.40 5.92 3.88
CA GLU A 4 -25.78 6.62 2.75
C GLU A 4 -24.28 6.79 3.00
N ASN A 5 -23.54 6.83 1.88
CA ASN A 5 -22.10 6.78 1.67
C ASN A 5 -21.24 7.68 2.58
N ILE A 6 -20.08 7.16 3.04
CA ILE A 6 -18.90 7.96 3.45
C ILE A 6 -17.58 7.34 2.89
N PHE A 7 -17.63 6.65 1.75
CA PHE A 7 -16.41 6.30 1.00
C PHE A 7 -16.59 6.58 -0.49
N GLU A 8 -17.22 7.71 -0.82
CA GLU A 8 -16.96 8.34 -2.10
C GLU A 8 -15.63 9.09 -1.95
N CYS A 9 -14.54 8.43 -2.35
CA CYS A 9 -13.39 9.17 -2.84
C CYS A 9 -13.87 9.91 -4.08
N GLN A 10 -14.32 11.15 -3.90
CA GLN A 10 -14.61 12.08 -4.98
C GLN A 10 -13.26 12.45 -5.63
N LEU A 11 -12.73 11.55 -6.46
CA LEU A 11 -11.87 11.95 -7.56
C LEU A 11 -12.80 12.41 -8.70
N GLU A 12 -13.44 13.55 -8.47
CA GLU A 12 -14.03 14.31 -9.56
C GLU A 12 -12.86 14.76 -10.45
N ASN A 13 -12.65 14.05 -11.55
CA ASN A 13 -11.98 14.46 -12.79
C ASN A 13 -11.25 15.83 -12.75
N GLU A 14 -10.23 15.98 -11.91
CA GLU A 14 -9.23 17.02 -12.08
C GLU A 14 -8.21 16.46 -13.07
N GLN A 15 -8.50 16.78 -14.34
CA GLN A 15 -7.61 16.73 -15.49
C GLN A 15 -6.17 16.44 -15.09
N LEU A 16 -5.75 15.20 -15.32
CA LEU A 16 -4.38 14.75 -15.12
C LEU A 16 -3.46 15.71 -15.89
N ALA A 17 -2.84 16.64 -15.17
CA ALA A 17 -1.86 17.56 -15.75
C ALA A 17 -0.67 16.70 -16.16
N VAL A 18 -0.62 16.32 -17.44
CA VAL A 18 0.56 15.73 -18.04
C VAL A 18 1.61 16.82 -18.08
N GLN A 19 2.45 16.86 -17.04
CA GLN A 19 3.69 17.61 -17.07
C GLN A 19 4.83 16.58 -17.08
N ASP A 20 5.69 16.70 -18.09
CA ASP A 20 6.93 15.93 -18.29
C ASP A 20 6.81 14.45 -18.71
N GLY A 21 5.85 14.11 -19.57
CA GLY A 21 5.89 12.86 -20.36
C GLY A 21 5.70 11.56 -19.56
N LEU A 22 5.32 11.65 -18.29
CA LEU A 22 4.95 10.51 -17.44
C LEU A 22 3.46 10.23 -17.57
N GLN A 23 3.11 8.97 -17.89
CA GLN A 23 1.73 8.48 -17.83
C GLN A 23 1.57 7.64 -16.56
N LEU A 24 0.67 8.07 -15.66
CA LEU A 24 0.27 7.26 -14.52
C LEU A 24 -0.61 6.11 -15.03
N LEU A 25 -0.12 4.88 -14.88
CA LEU A 25 -0.92 3.68 -15.09
C LEU A 25 -1.56 3.30 -13.76
N GLU A 26 -2.84 3.62 -13.60
CA GLU A 26 -3.58 3.21 -12.42
C GLU A 26 -3.94 1.72 -12.54
N PHE A 27 -3.32 0.89 -11.69
CA PHE A 27 -3.68 -0.51 -11.54
C PHE A 27 -4.50 -0.66 -10.27
N ALA A 28 -5.84 -0.69 -10.40
CA ALA A 28 -6.73 -1.02 -9.29
C ALA A 28 -6.81 -2.55 -9.17
N PRO A 29 -6.17 -3.19 -8.18
CA PRO A 29 -6.32 -4.62 -7.99
C PRO A 29 -7.79 -4.94 -7.71
N GLN A 30 -8.26 -6.11 -8.13
CA GLN A 30 -9.62 -6.56 -7.79
C GLN A 30 -9.72 -6.75 -6.27
N GLN A 31 -10.35 -5.81 -5.59
CA GLN A 31 -10.60 -5.88 -4.15
C GLN A 31 -11.97 -6.54 -3.92
N ARG A 32 -12.03 -7.57 -3.09
CA ARG A 32 -13.33 -8.08 -2.65
C ARG A 32 -13.94 -7.10 -1.64
N PRO A 33 -15.28 -7.01 -1.55
CA PRO A 33 -15.94 -6.15 -0.59
C PRO A 33 -15.56 -6.53 0.85
N LEU A 34 -15.22 -5.52 1.67
CA LEU A 34 -14.81 -5.69 3.06
C LEU A 34 -15.77 -6.56 3.87
N LEU A 35 -17.08 -6.29 3.75
CA LEU A 35 -18.11 -7.02 4.49
C LEU A 35 -18.10 -8.52 4.15
N GLU A 36 -17.92 -8.86 2.88
CA GLU A 36 -17.89 -10.24 2.42
C GLU A 36 -16.67 -10.99 2.98
N GLU A 37 -15.48 -10.39 2.90
CA GLU A 37 -14.24 -10.98 3.43
C GLU A 37 -14.31 -11.19 4.96
N VAL A 38 -14.88 -10.23 5.70
CA VAL A 38 -15.03 -10.32 7.15
C VAL A 38 -16.07 -11.38 7.54
N LEU A 39 -17.22 -11.41 6.86
CA LEU A 39 -18.26 -12.41 7.13
C LEU A 39 -17.74 -13.83 6.86
N GLU A 40 -17.07 -14.04 5.74
CA GLU A 40 -16.46 -15.34 5.42
C GLU A 40 -15.46 -15.75 6.51
N GLY A 41 -14.48 -14.88 6.82
CA GLY A 41 -13.41 -15.20 7.77
C GLY A 41 -13.86 -15.42 9.22
N LEU A 42 -14.99 -14.82 9.63
CA LEU A 42 -15.53 -15.00 10.98
C LEU A 42 -16.53 -16.17 11.10
N THR A 43 -17.06 -16.66 9.97
CA THR A 43 -18.03 -17.78 9.93
C THR A 43 -17.36 -19.15 9.77
N THR A 44 -16.09 -19.19 9.36
CA THR A 44 -15.30 -20.43 9.31
C THR A 44 -15.00 -21.00 10.71
N LYS A 45 -14.72 -22.31 10.77
CA LYS A 45 -14.31 -22.98 12.01
C LYS A 45 -13.01 -22.40 12.56
N GLU A 46 -12.02 -22.19 11.69
CA GLU A 46 -10.78 -21.48 11.99
C GLU A 46 -10.94 -20.03 11.53
N LYS A 47 -11.04 -19.11 12.49
CA LYS A 47 -11.29 -17.70 12.21
C LYS A 47 -10.04 -17.03 11.67
N SER A 48 -10.18 -16.27 10.62
CA SER A 48 -9.10 -15.49 10.03
C SER A 48 -9.62 -14.17 9.47
N LEU A 49 -8.75 -13.17 9.39
CA LEU A 49 -9.03 -11.91 8.73
C LEU A 49 -7.83 -11.53 7.84
N PRO A 50 -8.06 -10.88 6.69
CA PRO A 50 -6.98 -10.40 5.84
C PRO A 50 -6.09 -9.39 6.58
N ALA A 51 -4.76 -9.55 6.50
CA ALA A 51 -3.81 -8.66 7.18
C ALA A 51 -3.89 -7.19 6.71
N LYS A 52 -4.42 -6.93 5.50
CA LYS A 52 -4.67 -5.57 5.00
C LYS A 52 -5.58 -4.75 5.91
N LEU A 53 -6.44 -5.41 6.70
CA LEU A 53 -7.33 -4.75 7.67
C LEU A 53 -6.59 -4.21 8.89
N HIS A 54 -5.32 -4.55 9.08
CA HIS A 54 -4.49 -3.95 10.14
C HIS A 54 -4.08 -2.51 9.82
N TYR A 55 -4.18 -2.05 8.57
CA TYR A 55 -3.60 -0.77 8.13
C TYR A 55 -4.66 0.30 7.92
N ASP A 56 -5.51 0.52 8.92
CA ASP A 56 -6.23 1.79 9.02
C ASP A 56 -5.27 2.91 9.48
N GLN A 57 -5.77 4.13 9.70
CA GLN A 57 -4.92 5.24 10.14
C GLN A 57 -4.11 4.89 11.41
N ARG A 58 -4.77 4.30 12.41
CA ARG A 58 -4.12 3.98 13.69
C ARG A 58 -3.15 2.82 13.54
N GLY A 59 -3.55 1.78 12.81
CA GLY A 59 -2.72 0.62 12.56
C GLY A 59 -1.48 0.93 11.73
N SER A 60 -1.59 1.90 10.82
CA SER A 60 -0.43 2.43 10.07
C SER A 60 0.56 3.14 11.01
N MET A 61 0.07 4.00 11.91
CA MET A 61 0.92 4.63 12.94
C MET A 61 1.58 3.61 13.87
N LEU A 62 0.87 2.53 14.23
CA LEU A 62 1.45 1.44 15.02
C LEU A 62 2.54 0.70 14.24
N PHE A 63 2.34 0.47 12.94
CA PHE A 63 3.36 -0.13 12.10
C PHE A 63 4.62 0.75 11.97
N GLU A 64 4.45 2.06 11.82
CA GLU A 64 5.57 3.01 11.86
C GLU A 64 6.37 2.89 13.17
N GLN A 65 5.68 2.78 14.32
CA GLN A 65 6.34 2.56 15.61
C GLN A 65 7.04 1.20 15.67
N ILE A 66 6.47 0.15 15.07
CA ILE A 66 7.10 -1.17 15.00
C ILE A 66 8.41 -1.10 14.21
N CYS A 67 8.49 -0.33 13.12
CA CYS A 67 9.71 -0.16 12.33
C CYS A 67 10.90 0.41 13.13
N GLU A 68 10.63 1.11 14.23
CA GLU A 68 11.66 1.73 15.08
C GLU A 68 12.15 0.81 16.22
N VAL A 69 11.45 -0.29 16.52
CA VAL A 69 11.88 -1.19 17.59
C VAL A 69 13.13 -1.98 17.18
N ASP A 70 14.03 -2.23 18.13
CA ASP A 70 15.32 -2.89 17.84
C ASP A 70 15.12 -4.30 17.27
N GLU A 71 14.11 -5.03 17.75
CA GLU A 71 13.77 -6.38 17.32
C GLU A 71 13.28 -6.45 15.86
N TYR A 72 12.68 -5.38 15.35
CA TYR A 72 12.14 -5.31 13.98
C TYR A 72 13.14 -4.60 13.04
N TYR A 73 14.27 -5.25 12.81
CA TYR A 73 15.37 -4.68 12.01
C TYR A 73 15.06 -4.54 10.51
N ILE A 74 13.99 -5.18 10.00
CA ILE A 74 13.71 -5.33 8.56
C ILE A 74 13.75 -4.00 7.82
N THR A 75 12.99 -3.00 8.28
CA THR A 75 12.90 -1.69 7.64
C THR A 75 14.26 -0.97 7.63
N ARG A 76 15.01 -1.04 8.74
CA ARG A 76 16.34 -0.41 8.83
C ARG A 76 17.32 -1.05 7.85
N THR A 77 17.36 -2.38 7.81
CA THR A 77 18.23 -3.13 6.90
C THR A 77 17.86 -2.90 5.44
N GLU A 78 16.57 -2.86 5.10
CA GLU A 78 16.12 -2.54 3.74
C GLU A 78 16.59 -1.14 3.31
N LEU A 79 16.41 -0.13 4.17
CA LEU A 79 16.85 1.24 3.89
C LEU A 79 18.36 1.35 3.73
N GLU A 80 19.14 0.67 4.57
CA GLU A 80 20.60 0.62 4.47
C GLU A 80 21.04 -0.02 3.14
N LEU A 81 20.48 -1.17 2.79
CA LEU A 81 20.77 -1.85 1.53
C LEU A 81 20.39 -0.99 0.33
N MET A 82 19.20 -0.38 0.33
CA MET A 82 18.76 0.49 -0.77
C MET A 82 19.71 1.68 -0.96
N ARG A 83 20.20 2.29 0.12
CA ARG A 83 21.20 3.36 0.04
C ARG A 83 22.52 2.87 -0.56
N GLU A 84 22.94 1.65 -0.23
CA GLU A 84 24.17 1.05 -0.74
C GLU A 84 24.07 0.66 -2.22
N ILE A 85 22.96 0.04 -2.63
CA ILE A 85 22.86 -0.63 -3.94
C ILE A 85 22.04 0.12 -4.99
N SER A 86 21.37 1.22 -4.64
CA SER A 86 20.50 1.98 -5.57
C SER A 86 21.18 2.36 -6.88
N GLY A 87 22.46 2.74 -6.86
CA GLY A 87 23.23 3.04 -8.07
C GLY A 87 23.38 1.81 -8.99
N ALA A 88 23.77 0.67 -8.43
CA ALA A 88 23.91 -0.58 -9.18
C ALA A 88 22.55 -1.08 -9.73
N LEU A 89 21.47 -0.86 -8.97
CA LEU A 89 20.11 -1.14 -9.44
C LEU A 89 19.74 -0.24 -10.63
N GLY A 90 20.06 1.06 -10.57
CA GLY A 90 19.86 1.99 -11.68
C GLY A 90 20.57 1.56 -12.95
N ASP A 91 21.83 1.13 -12.83
CA ASP A 91 22.62 0.61 -13.97
C ASP A 91 22.02 -0.69 -14.55
N ALA A 92 21.45 -1.55 -13.69
CA ALA A 92 20.88 -2.83 -14.09
C ALA A 92 19.50 -2.71 -14.77
N PHE A 93 18.64 -1.77 -14.34
CA PHE A 93 17.29 -1.60 -14.91
C PHE A 93 17.30 -0.93 -16.28
N GLY A 94 18.37 -0.19 -16.61
CA GLY A 94 18.55 0.42 -17.93
C GLY A 94 17.88 1.78 -18.09
N LYS A 95 17.89 2.29 -19.32
CA LYS A 95 17.39 3.64 -19.63
C LYS A 95 15.86 3.68 -19.56
N CYS A 96 15.31 4.85 -19.17
CA CYS A 96 13.87 5.10 -19.00
C CYS A 96 13.22 4.44 -17.76
N CYS A 97 14.03 3.91 -16.83
CA CYS A 97 13.57 3.50 -15.51
C CYS A 97 14.00 4.53 -14.46
N MET A 98 13.10 4.87 -13.54
CA MET A 98 13.38 5.73 -12.39
C MET A 98 13.04 4.93 -11.14
N LEU A 99 14.01 4.82 -10.22
CA LEU A 99 13.74 4.31 -8.89
C LEU A 99 13.03 5.42 -8.11
N ILE A 100 11.82 5.14 -7.65
CA ILE A 100 10.96 6.06 -6.87
C ILE A 100 10.91 5.65 -5.40
#